data_AF-A0A9P6NBK7-F1
#
_entry.id   AF-A0A9P6NBK7-F1
#
_cell.length_a   1.000
_cell.length_b   1.000
_cell.length_c   1.000
_cell.angle_alpha   90.00
_cell.angle_beta   90.00
_cell.angle_gamma   90.00
#
_symmetry.space_group_name_H-M   'P 1'
#
loop_
_entity.id
_entity.type
_entity.pdbx_description
1 polymer ?
#
loop_
_entity_poly.entity_id
_entity_poly.type
_entity_poly.pdbx_seq_one_letter_code
_entity_poly.pdbx_strand_id
1 'polypeptide(L)'
;QSLPRIISQVVFLGSQILGKAFVEAYKQAARNSSAANTFNGVDSSSSLITRKHRMSVDEACQILNVKNVPFQSGPTDPVVSEELVNMLKAYERLYKANENTTIYLLSKVVRAKDRISAEVELVSPK
;
A
#
# COMPACT_ATOMS: atom_id res chain seq x y z
N GLN A 1 -51.12 14.58 -3.35
CA GLN A 1 -49.83 14.53 -4.07
C GLN A 1 -49.50 13.06 -4.32
N SER A 2 -49.32 12.65 -5.58
CA SER A 2 -49.30 11.22 -5.96
C SER A 2 -47.94 10.55 -5.67
N LEU A 3 -47.92 9.67 -4.67
CA LEU A 3 -46.84 8.71 -4.32
C LEU A 3 -46.02 8.13 -5.50
N PRO A 4 -46.61 7.66 -6.63
CA PRO A 4 -45.85 7.09 -7.73
C PRO A 4 -44.83 8.06 -8.35
N ARG A 5 -45.11 9.37 -8.32
CA ARG A 5 -44.21 10.39 -8.90
C ARG A 5 -42.95 10.57 -8.06
N ILE A 6 -43.09 10.52 -6.73
CA ILE A 6 -41.98 10.63 -5.77
C ILE A 6 -41.06 9.40 -5.89
N ILE A 7 -41.64 8.20 -6.00
CA ILE A 7 -40.88 6.96 -6.15
C ILE A 7 -40.06 6.98 -7.44
N SER A 8 -40.66 7.38 -8.57
CA SER A 8 -39.91 7.50 -9.84
C SER A 8 -38.75 8.50 -9.76
N GLN A 9 -38.91 9.57 -8.97
CA GLN A 9 -37.89 10.60 -8.80
C GLN A 9 -36.70 10.09 -7.98
N VAL A 10 -36.96 9.35 -6.90
CA VAL A 10 -35.92 8.76 -6.04
C VAL A 10 -35.12 7.70 -6.79
N VAL A 11 -35.78 6.86 -7.58
CA VAL A 11 -35.11 5.82 -8.39
C VAL A 11 -34.23 6.45 -9.48
N PHE A 12 -34.74 7.47 -10.18
CA PHE A 12 -33.98 8.16 -11.22
C PHE A 12 -32.75 8.89 -10.62
N LEU A 13 -32.93 9.60 -9.52
CA LEU A 13 -31.84 10.32 -8.86
C LEU A 13 -30.80 9.38 -8.22
N GLY A 14 -31.25 8.29 -7.60
CA GLY A 14 -30.38 7.29 -6.98
C GLY A 14 -29.53 6.53 -8.01
N SER A 15 -30.10 6.16 -9.16
CA SER A 15 -29.38 5.43 -10.22
C SER A 15 -28.24 6.25 -10.85
N GLN A 16 -28.39 7.57 -10.97
CA GLN A 16 -27.34 8.44 -11.50
C GLN A 16 -26.13 8.51 -10.58
N ILE A 17 -26.34 8.62 -9.25
CA ILE A 17 -25.26 8.64 -8.26
C ILE A 17 -24.53 7.29 -8.24
N LEU A 18 -25.26 6.19 -8.17
CA LEU A 18 -24.68 4.83 -8.12
C LEU A 18 -23.87 4.53 -9.39
N GLY A 19 -24.40 4.85 -10.58
CA GLY A 19 -23.70 4.60 -11.85
C GLY A 19 -22.38 5.37 -11.99
N LYS A 20 -22.33 6.64 -11.55
CA LYS A 20 -21.10 7.44 -11.60
C LYS A 20 -20.03 6.92 -10.64
N ALA A 21 -20.43 6.52 -9.43
CA ALA A 21 -19.52 5.96 -8.43
C ALA A 21 -18.86 4.65 -8.91
N PHE A 22 -19.61 3.74 -9.55
CA PHE A 22 -19.05 2.49 -10.08
C PHE A 22 -18.03 2.74 -11.20
N VAL A 23 -18.28 3.71 -12.10
CA VAL A 23 -17.34 4.05 -13.18
C VAL A 23 -16.06 4.68 -12.62
N GLU A 24 -16.17 5.56 -11.63
CA GLU A 24 -15.00 6.16 -10.98
C GLU A 24 -14.18 5.11 -10.20
N ALA A 25 -14.85 4.23 -9.47
CA ALA A 25 -14.20 3.12 -8.78
C ALA A 25 -13.53 2.15 -9.77
N TYR A 26 -14.18 1.81 -10.88
CA TYR A 26 -13.59 0.97 -11.93
C TYR A 26 -12.36 1.65 -12.55
N LYS A 27 -12.44 2.95 -12.86
CA LYS A 27 -11.30 3.73 -13.36
C LYS A 27 -10.16 3.79 -12.34
N GLN A 28 -10.47 3.92 -11.05
CA GLN A 28 -9.47 3.89 -9.98
C GLN A 28 -8.82 2.50 -9.86
N ALA A 29 -9.61 1.42 -9.92
CA ALA A 29 -9.11 0.05 -9.89
C ALA A 29 -8.22 -0.25 -11.12
N ALA A 30 -8.63 0.19 -12.31
CA ALA A 30 -7.86 0.04 -13.54
C ALA A 30 -6.53 0.82 -13.47
N ARG A 31 -6.54 2.05 -12.95
CA ARG A 31 -5.30 2.83 -12.74
C ARG A 31 -4.37 2.15 -11.74
N ASN A 32 -4.92 1.57 -10.67
CA ASN A 32 -4.14 0.83 -9.68
C ASN A 32 -3.56 -0.48 -10.27
N SER A 33 -4.31 -1.20 -11.11
CA SER A 33 -3.80 -2.41 -11.79
C SER A 33 -2.75 -2.09 -12.86
N SER A 34 -2.89 -0.97 -13.59
CA SER A 34 -1.89 -0.54 -14.56
C SER A 34 -0.59 -0.09 -13.90
N ALA A 35 -0.68 0.54 -12.73
CA ALA A 35 0.48 0.83 -11.89
C ALA A 35 1.15 -0.47 -11.41
N ALA A 36 0.38 -1.48 -11.02
CA ALA A 36 0.89 -2.80 -10.63
C ALA A 36 1.66 -3.52 -11.77
N ASN A 37 1.21 -3.39 -13.02
CA ASN A 37 1.90 -3.99 -14.18
C ASN A 37 3.10 -3.18 -14.69
N THR A 38 3.25 -1.91 -14.28
CA THR A 38 4.42 -1.10 -14.65
C THR A 38 5.64 -1.41 -13.78
N PHE A 39 5.47 -2.15 -12.67
CA PHE A 39 6.58 -2.67 -11.87
C PHE A 39 7.42 -3.77 -12.56
N ASN A 40 7.04 -4.23 -13.76
CA ASN A 40 7.82 -5.22 -14.52
C ASN A 40 9.08 -4.66 -15.20
N GLY A 41 9.41 -3.36 -15.03
CA GLY A 41 10.58 -2.73 -15.62
C GLY A 41 11.67 -2.26 -14.64
N VAL A 42 11.45 -2.34 -13.33
CA VAL A 42 12.43 -1.89 -12.32
C VAL A 42 13.15 -3.10 -11.74
N ASP A 43 14.38 -3.29 -12.21
CA ASP A 43 15.46 -4.03 -11.57
C ASP A 43 15.17 -5.50 -11.19
N SER A 44 15.85 -6.44 -11.86
CA SER A 44 15.69 -7.89 -11.66
C SER A 44 15.78 -8.28 -10.17
N SER A 45 16.63 -7.58 -9.40
CA SER A 45 16.80 -7.73 -7.96
C SER A 45 15.55 -7.37 -7.15
N SER A 46 14.82 -6.30 -7.49
CA SER A 46 13.60 -5.89 -6.79
C SER A 46 12.47 -6.92 -6.99
N SER A 47 12.42 -7.53 -8.19
CA SER A 47 11.46 -8.61 -8.51
C SER A 47 11.75 -9.89 -7.73
N LEU A 48 13.04 -10.20 -7.49
CA LEU A 48 13.47 -11.36 -6.70
C LEU A 48 13.13 -11.18 -5.22
N ILE A 49 13.34 -9.98 -4.65
CA ILE A 49 12.96 -9.69 -3.27
C ILE A 49 11.45 -9.73 -3.10
N THR A 50 10.70 -9.13 -4.02
CA THR A 50 9.24 -9.17 -3.99
C THR A 50 8.71 -10.61 -4.08
N ARG A 51 9.38 -11.49 -4.85
CA ARG A 51 9.05 -12.92 -4.92
C ARG A 51 9.41 -13.68 -3.62
N LYS A 52 10.54 -13.33 -2.97
CA LYS A 52 10.97 -13.91 -1.69
C LYS A 52 10.04 -13.50 -0.54
N HIS A 53 9.70 -12.22 -0.47
CA HIS A 53 8.89 -11.66 0.62
C HIS A 53 7.38 -11.82 0.39
N ARG A 54 6.97 -12.07 -0.86
CA ARG A 54 5.57 -12.09 -1.32
C ARG A 54 4.81 -10.83 -0.88
N MET A 55 5.49 -9.68 -0.90
CA MET A 55 5.01 -8.38 -0.44
C MET A 55 5.70 -7.29 -1.25
N SER A 56 4.92 -6.32 -1.76
CA SER A 56 5.46 -5.16 -2.49
C SER A 56 5.98 -4.09 -1.51
N VAL A 57 6.85 -3.20 -1.99
CA VAL A 57 7.31 -2.04 -1.18
C VAL A 57 6.12 -1.16 -0.79
N ASP A 58 5.17 -0.97 -1.70
CA ASP A 58 3.99 -0.16 -1.45
C ASP A 58 3.07 -0.77 -0.38
N GLU A 59 2.84 -2.08 -0.42
CA GLU A 59 2.10 -2.80 0.64
C GLU A 59 2.81 -2.65 1.99
N ALA A 60 4.13 -2.78 2.02
CA ALA A 60 4.90 -2.61 3.25
C ALA A 60 4.80 -1.18 3.82
N CYS A 61 4.85 -0.17 2.96
CA CYS A 61 4.68 1.23 3.36
C CYS A 61 3.29 1.50 3.94
N GLN A 62 2.25 0.93 3.31
CA GLN A 62 0.88 1.05 3.81
C GLN A 62 0.69 0.35 5.16
N ILE A 63 1.24 -0.86 5.34
CA ILE A 63 1.15 -1.59 6.61
C ILE A 63 1.79 -0.80 7.76
N LEU A 64 2.94 -0.18 7.53
CA LEU A 64 3.66 0.59 8.56
C LEU A 64 3.24 2.06 8.62
N ASN A 65 2.30 2.48 7.76
CA ASN A 65 1.84 3.86 7.62
C ASN A 65 2.99 4.86 7.47
N VAL A 66 3.94 4.54 6.58
CA VAL A 66 5.07 5.39 6.22
C VAL A 66 4.95 5.85 4.77
N LYS A 67 5.59 6.96 4.44
CA LYS A 67 5.57 7.47 3.06
C LYS A 67 6.42 6.58 2.17
N ASN A 68 5.90 6.29 0.98
CA ASN A 68 6.65 5.61 -0.06
C ASN A 68 7.69 6.59 -0.63
N VAL A 69 8.90 6.53 -0.10
CA VAL A 69 10.06 7.29 -0.57
C VAL A 69 10.91 6.41 -1.48
N PRO A 70 11.73 6.99 -2.38
CA PRO A 70 12.70 6.22 -3.15
C PRO A 70 13.77 5.63 -2.22
N PHE A 71 13.47 4.48 -1.60
CA PHE A 71 14.42 3.74 -0.75
C PHE A 71 15.66 3.31 -1.53
N GLN A 72 15.58 3.34 -2.87
CA GLN A 72 16.68 3.14 -3.82
C GLN A 72 17.80 4.18 -3.72
N SER A 73 17.56 5.34 -3.10
CA SER A 73 18.61 6.34 -2.87
C SER A 73 19.49 6.03 -1.65
N GLY A 74 19.11 5.03 -0.85
CA GLY A 74 19.85 4.60 0.32
C GLY A 74 19.79 5.59 1.49
N PRO A 75 20.47 5.28 2.61
CA PRO A 75 20.43 6.09 3.82
C PRO A 75 21.20 7.41 3.72
N THR A 76 21.89 7.66 2.60
CA THR A 76 22.62 8.90 2.33
C THR A 76 21.67 10.09 2.16
N ASP A 77 20.44 9.84 1.70
CA ASP A 77 19.42 10.88 1.60
C ASP A 77 18.78 11.18 2.97
N PRO A 78 18.68 12.47 3.36
CA PRO A 78 18.09 12.86 4.64
C PRO A 78 16.61 12.45 4.74
N VAL A 79 15.89 12.48 3.62
CA VAL A 79 14.47 12.07 3.55
C VAL A 79 14.30 10.58 3.81
N VAL A 80 15.21 9.74 3.28
CA VAL A 80 15.15 8.28 3.47
C VAL A 80 15.51 7.92 4.91
N SER A 81 16.55 8.53 5.48
CA SER A 81 16.95 8.28 6.86
C SER A 81 15.86 8.66 7.87
N GLU A 82 15.19 9.81 7.70
CA GLU A 82 14.04 10.19 8.53
C GLU A 82 12.91 9.17 8.44
N GLU A 83 12.57 8.71 7.23
CA GLU A 83 11.48 7.74 7.08
C GLU A 83 11.85 6.34 7.58
N LEU A 84 13.12 5.93 7.54
CA LEU A 84 13.56 4.69 8.18
C LEU A 84 13.40 4.74 9.70
N VAL A 85 13.67 5.89 10.32
CA VAL A 85 13.42 6.08 11.75
C VAL A 85 11.92 6.03 12.06
N ASN A 86 11.09 6.66 11.23
CA ASN A 86 9.63 6.59 11.37
C ASN A 86 9.11 5.16 11.20
N MET A 87 9.67 4.41 10.25
CA MET A 87 9.36 3.01 9.99
C MET A 87 9.66 2.13 11.20
N LEU A 88 10.81 2.30 11.85
CA LEU A 88 11.15 1.56 13.07
C LEU A 88 10.20 1.89 14.23
N LYS A 89 9.91 3.17 14.45
CA LYS A 89 8.93 3.59 15.48
C LYS A 89 7.53 3.04 15.22
N ALA A 90 7.10 3.04 13.96
CA ALA A 90 5.81 2.48 13.56
C ALA A 90 5.77 0.97 13.76
N TYR A 91 6.85 0.27 13.39
CA TYR A 91 7.01 -1.16 13.62
C TYR A 91 6.91 -1.51 15.10
N GLU A 92 7.66 -0.84 15.99
CA GLU A 92 7.63 -1.12 17.44
C GLU A 92 6.23 -0.94 18.02
N ARG A 93 5.56 0.16 17.66
CA ARG A 93 4.19 0.44 18.09
C ARG A 93 3.20 -0.62 17.59
N LEU A 94 3.28 -1.01 16.31
CA LEU A 94 2.39 -2.01 15.73
C LEU A 94 2.69 -3.40 16.25
N TYR A 95 3.96 -3.76 16.44
CA TYR A 95 4.37 -5.04 17.00
C TYR A 95 3.82 -5.20 18.42
N LYS A 96 4.02 -4.20 19.28
CA LYS A 96 3.48 -4.20 20.64
C LYS A 96 1.96 -4.24 20.68
N ALA A 97 1.28 -3.52 19.79
CA ALA A 97 -0.17 -3.55 19.69
C ALA A 97 -0.71 -4.91 19.21
N ASN A 98 0.07 -5.65 18.41
CA ASN A 98 -0.34 -6.92 17.80
C ASN A 98 0.25 -8.17 18.44
N GLU A 99 1.01 -8.04 19.54
CA GLU A 99 1.72 -9.14 20.21
C GLU A 99 0.79 -10.29 20.59
N ASN A 100 -0.40 -9.97 21.09
CA ASN A 100 -1.41 -10.96 21.52
C ASN A 100 -2.52 -11.20 20.48
N THR A 101 -2.34 -10.74 19.25
CA THR A 101 -3.34 -10.89 18.18
C THR A 101 -3.07 -12.17 17.38
N THR A 102 -3.71 -12.29 16.21
CA THR A 102 -3.41 -13.40 15.31
C THR A 102 -1.95 -13.37 14.85
N ILE A 103 -1.31 -14.54 14.84
CA ILE A 103 0.06 -14.73 14.33
C ILE A 103 0.21 -14.19 12.90
N TYR A 104 -0.86 -14.24 12.09
CA TYR A 104 -0.86 -13.69 10.74
C TYR A 104 -0.62 -12.18 10.69
N LEU A 105 -1.33 -11.40 11.52
CA LEU A 105 -1.18 -9.95 11.57
C LEU A 105 0.22 -9.56 12.06
N LEU A 106 0.69 -10.22 13.13
CA LEU A 106 2.05 -10.02 13.62
C LEU A 106 3.10 -10.35 12.53
N SER A 107 2.92 -11.48 11.83
CA SER A 107 3.79 -11.88 10.72
C SER A 107 3.78 -10.87 9.57
N LYS A 108 2.64 -10.21 9.29
CA LYS A 108 2.54 -9.17 8.27
C LYS A 108 3.34 -7.91 8.65
N VAL A 109 3.27 -7.50 9.91
CA VAL A 109 4.04 -6.34 10.43
C VAL A 109 5.55 -6.61 10.36
N VAL A 110 5.98 -7.81 10.77
CA VAL A 110 7.39 -8.23 10.69
C VAL A 110 7.87 -8.26 9.23
N ARG A 111 7.09 -8.87 8.33
CA ARG A 111 7.43 -8.91 6.91
C ARG A 111 7.50 -7.51 6.30
N ALA A 112 6.60 -6.59 6.65
CA ALA A 112 6.64 -5.23 6.12
C ALA A 112 7.98 -4.53 6.44
N LYS A 113 8.45 -4.66 7.68
CA LYS A 113 9.76 -4.13 8.10
C LYS A 113 10.89 -4.75 7.27
N ASP A 114 10.96 -6.07 7.23
CA ASP A 114 12.03 -6.78 6.52
C ASP A 114 12.05 -6.45 5.02
N ARG A 115 10.88 -6.20 4.40
CA ARG A 115 10.79 -5.81 2.98
C ARG A 115 11.45 -4.47 2.71
N ILE A 116 11.22 -3.48 3.56
CA ILE A 116 11.80 -2.13 3.42
C ILE A 116 13.30 -2.18 3.73
N SER A 117 13.70 -2.91 4.79
CA SER A 117 15.12 -3.10 5.10
C SER A 117 15.90 -3.77 3.96
N ALA A 118 15.31 -4.77 3.30
CA ALA A 118 15.94 -5.44 2.16
C ALA A 118 16.07 -4.52 0.93
N GLU A 119 15.16 -3.56 0.73
CA GLU A 119 15.27 -2.57 -0.35
C GLU A 119 16.45 -1.61 -0.11
N VAL A 120 16.68 -1.20 1.14
CA VAL A 120 17.82 -0.35 1.52
C VAL A 120 19.14 -1.11 1.38
N GLU A 121 19.17 -2.39 1.74
CA GLU A 121 20.37 -3.24 1.62
C GLU A 121 20.77 -3.47 0.16
N LEU A 122 19.83 -3.56 -0.78
CA LEU A 122 20.16 -3.64 -2.22
C LEU A 122 20.96 -2.44 -2.72
N VAL A 123 20.71 -1.26 -2.13
CA VAL A 123 21.33 0.01 -2.55
C VAL A 123 22.69 0.21 -1.92
N SER A 124 22.91 -0.33 -0.72
CA SER A 124 24.17 -0.28 0.00
C SER A 124 24.87 -1.64 -0.08
N PRO A 125 25.43 -2.03 -1.24
CA PRO A 125 26.23 -3.24 -1.31
C PRO A 125 27.41 -3.12 -0.34
N LYS A 126 27.62 -4.20 0.45
CA LYS A 126 28.75 -4.35 1.38
C LYS A 126 30.10 -4.14 0.71
#